data_AF-A0A967WR47-F1
#
_entry.id   AF-A0A967WR47-F1
#
_cell.length_a   1.000
_cell.length_b   1.000
_cell.length_c   1.000
_cell.angle_alpha   90.00
_cell.angle_beta   90.00
_cell.angle_gamma   90.00
#
_symmetry.space_group_name_H-M   'P 1'
#
loop_
_entity.id
_entity.type
_entity.pdbx_description
1 polymer ?
#
loop_
_entity_poly.entity_id
_entity_poly.type
_entity_poly.pdbx_seq_one_letter_code
_entity_poly.pdbx_strand_id
1 'polypeptide(L)'
;VTPQGAVGWVFGLLWIVAALGLVGAGLGLLFGRDWWPTLALVGAAVSLVAIVPWARVVPPGAWAGACFDLAILTALLLPWGNRVVELLS
;
A
#
# COMPACT_ATOMS: atom_id res chain seq x y z
N VAL A 1 21.89 -7.58 -17.68
CA VAL A 1 20.77 -6.78 -17.13
C VAL A 1 20.89 -5.38 -17.72
N THR A 2 20.01 -4.98 -18.64
CA THR A 2 20.03 -3.60 -19.16
C THR A 2 19.54 -2.63 -18.06
N PRO A 3 19.92 -1.34 -18.09
CA PRO A 3 19.45 -0.36 -17.12
C PRO A 3 17.91 -0.33 -16.98
N GLN A 4 17.20 -0.55 -18.09
CA GLN A 4 15.73 -0.67 -18.13
C GLN A 4 15.21 -1.89 -17.35
N GLY A 5 15.93 -3.02 -17.40
CA GLY A 5 15.62 -4.21 -16.61
C GLY A 5 15.92 -4.05 -15.12
N ALA A 6 16.97 -3.29 -14.76
CA ALA A 6 17.33 -3.04 -13.37
C ALA A 6 16.28 -2.16 -12.66
N VAL A 7 15.81 -1.09 -13.32
CA VAL A 7 14.75 -0.22 -12.77
C VAL A 7 13.45 -1.00 -12.60
N GLY A 8 13.02 -1.75 -13.61
CA GLY A 8 11.81 -2.58 -13.51
C GLY A 8 11.88 -3.60 -12.36
N TRP A 9 13.06 -4.20 -12.13
CA TRP A 9 13.27 -5.15 -11.03
C TRP A 9 13.17 -4.49 -9.66
N VAL A 10 13.77 -3.31 -9.46
CA VAL A 10 13.67 -2.56 -8.20
C VAL A 10 12.21 -2.19 -7.90
N PHE A 11 11.47 -1.70 -8.90
CA PHE A 11 10.05 -1.37 -8.73
C PHE A 11 9.20 -2.62 -8.46
N GLY A 12 9.51 -3.75 -9.09
CA GLY A 12 8.88 -5.04 -8.78
C GLY A 12 9.10 -5.46 -7.32
N LEU A 13 10.32 -5.31 -6.80
CA LEU A 13 10.61 -5.57 -5.39
C LEU A 13 9.88 -4.62 -4.45
N LEU A 14 9.85 -3.32 -4.76
CA LEU A 14 9.10 -2.33 -3.98
C LEU A 14 7.62 -2.72 -3.91
N TRP A 15 7.05 -3.18 -5.01
CA TRP A 15 5.65 -3.60 -5.05
C TRP A 15 5.40 -4.87 -4.22
N ILE A 16 6.32 -5.84 -4.23
CA ILE A 16 6.25 -7.02 -3.35
C ILE A 16 6.32 -6.61 -1.88
N VAL A 17 7.23 -5.70 -1.51
CA VAL A 17 7.36 -5.19 -0.14
C VAL A 17 6.07 -4.48 0.29
N ALA A 18 5.47 -3.68 -0.60
CA ALA A 18 4.18 -3.04 -0.34
C ALA A 18 3.06 -4.07 -0.10
N ALA A 19 2.97 -5.10 -0.96
CA ALA A 19 2.00 -6.17 -0.82
C ALA A 19 2.16 -6.93 0.50
N LEU A 20 3.40 -7.25 0.89
CA LEU A 20 3.69 -7.88 2.19
C LEU A 20 3.31 -6.96 3.36
N GLY A 21 3.55 -5.65 3.25
CA GLY A 21 3.13 -4.66 4.24
C GLY A 21 1.62 -4.62 4.41
N LEU A 22 0.86 -4.66 3.31
CA LEU A 22 -0.61 -4.71 3.31
C LEU A 22 -1.16 -6.00 3.89
N VAL A 23 -0.60 -7.16 3.52
CA VAL A 23 -0.97 -8.45 4.12
C VAL A 23 -0.66 -8.45 5.61
N GLY A 24 0.51 -7.95 5.99
CA GLY A 24 0.90 -7.75 7.37
C GLY A 24 -0.10 -6.88 8.11
N ALA A 25 -0.48 -5.72 7.57
CA ALA A 25 -1.49 -4.84 8.15
C ALA A 25 -2.84 -5.55 8.34
N GLY A 26 -3.29 -6.33 7.36
CA GLY A 26 -4.52 -7.13 7.49
C GLY A 26 -4.43 -8.17 8.63
N LEU A 27 -3.29 -8.83 8.78
CA LEU A 27 -3.06 -9.76 9.90
C LEU A 27 -3.00 -9.03 11.24
N GLY A 28 -2.30 -7.89 11.30
CA GLY A 28 -2.23 -7.06 12.50
C GLY A 28 -3.62 -6.62 12.95
N LEU A 29 -4.45 -6.19 12.00
CA LEU A 29 -5.84 -5.84 12.23
C LEU A 29 -6.65 -7.04 12.76
N LEU A 30 -6.55 -8.19 12.10
CA LEU A 30 -7.27 -9.41 12.50
C LEU A 30 -6.89 -9.89 13.91
N PHE A 31 -5.65 -9.66 14.33
CA PHE A 31 -5.14 -10.05 15.65
C PHE A 31 -5.14 -8.91 16.68
N GLY A 32 -5.79 -7.77 16.40
CA GLY A 32 -5.92 -6.64 17.33
C GLY A 32 -4.57 -6.01 17.71
N ARG A 33 -3.63 -5.91 16.76
CA ARG A 33 -2.29 -5.39 16.99
C ARG A 33 -2.15 -3.94 16.55
N ASP A 34 -1.72 -3.08 17.46
CA ASP A 34 -1.51 -1.63 17.29
C ASP A 34 -0.58 -1.22 16.12
N TRP A 35 0.26 -2.11 15.61
CA TRP A 35 1.14 -1.83 14.47
C TRP A 35 0.43 -1.88 13.10
N TRP A 36 -0.81 -2.38 13.03
CA TRP A 36 -1.55 -2.52 11.77
C TRP A 36 -1.75 -1.21 11.01
N PRO A 37 -2.11 -0.06 11.64
CA PRO A 37 -2.36 1.18 10.91
C PRO A 37 -1.08 1.72 10.27
N THR A 38 0.05 1.61 10.97
CA THR A 38 1.35 2.04 10.47
C THR A 38 1.78 1.23 9.25
N LEU A 39 1.61 -0.10 9.27
CA LEU A 39 1.91 -0.93 8.10
C LEU A 39 0.95 -0.66 6.94
N ALA A 40 -0.34 -0.40 7.21
CA ALA A 40 -1.30 -0.05 6.17
C ALA A 40 -0.91 1.25 5.46
N LEU A 41 -0.53 2.29 6.22
CA LEU A 41 -0.07 3.57 5.69
C LEU A 41 1.20 3.43 4.87
N VAL A 42 2.22 2.76 5.40
CA VAL A 42 3.51 2.58 4.71
C VAL A 42 3.32 1.72 3.46
N GLY A 43 2.58 0.61 3.55
CA GLY A 43 2.29 -0.27 2.42
C GLY A 43 1.56 0.46 1.29
N ALA A 44 0.50 1.19 1.62
CA ALA A 44 -0.27 1.97 0.65
C ALA A 44 0.57 3.07 0.00
N ALA A 45 1.38 3.79 0.77
CA ALA A 45 2.27 4.83 0.24
C ALA A 45 3.34 4.25 -0.71
N VAL A 46 4.00 3.15 -0.32
CA VAL A 46 5.01 2.49 -1.16
C VAL A 46 4.40 1.92 -2.43
N SER A 47 3.20 1.33 -2.35
CA SER A 47 2.46 0.82 -3.51
C SER A 47 2.15 1.93 -4.52
N LEU A 48 1.66 3.09 -4.05
CA LEU A 48 1.41 4.24 -4.92
C LEU A 48 2.69 4.81 -5.55
N VAL A 49 3.78 4.93 -4.77
CA VAL A 49 5.08 5.34 -5.32
C VAL A 49 5.58 4.37 -6.37
N ALA A 50 5.31 3.07 -6.20
CA ALA A 50 5.67 2.06 -7.18
C ALA A 50 4.81 2.13 -8.45
N ILE A 51 3.53 2.46 -8.37
CA ILE A 51 2.63 2.45 -9.54
C ILE A 51 2.66 3.74 -10.36
N VAL A 52 2.86 4.90 -9.73
CA VAL A 52 2.77 6.23 -10.37
C VAL A 52 3.69 6.37 -11.59
N PRO A 53 4.98 5.95 -11.56
CA PRO A 53 5.85 6.04 -12.73
C PRO A 53 5.39 5.20 -13.92
N TRP A 54 4.57 4.17 -13.68
CA TRP A 54 4.12 3.20 -14.67
C TRP A 54 2.64 3.37 -15.03
N ALA A 55 1.98 4.45 -14.60
CA ALA A 55 0.53 4.68 -14.75
C ALA A 55 0.01 4.51 -16.20
N ARG A 56 0.86 4.73 -17.22
CA ARG A 56 0.48 4.60 -18.64
C ARG A 56 0.52 3.18 -19.19
N VAL A 57 1.19 2.25 -18.49
CA VAL A 57 1.43 0.87 -18.97
C VAL A 57 0.89 -0.20 -18.04
N VAL A 58 0.47 0.18 -16.82
CA VAL A 58 -0.11 -0.76 -15.86
C VAL A 58 -1.48 -1.26 -16.34
N PRO A 59 -1.79 -2.55 -16.14
CA PRO A 59 -3.08 -3.12 -16.49
C PRO A 59 -4.22 -2.48 -15.67
N PRO A 60 -5.47 -2.49 -16.16
CA PRO A 60 -6.62 -1.89 -15.45
C PRO A 60 -6.80 -2.40 -14.01
N GLY A 61 -6.48 -3.67 -13.73
CA GLY A 61 -6.55 -4.23 -12.39
C GLY A 61 -5.60 -3.57 -11.37
N ALA A 62 -4.47 -3.01 -11.81
CA ALA A 62 -3.54 -2.32 -10.92
C ALA A 62 -4.10 -0.98 -10.41
N TRP A 63 -5.01 -0.36 -11.17
CA TRP A 63 -5.72 0.85 -10.74
C TRP A 63 -6.69 0.58 -9.58
N ALA A 64 -7.28 -0.61 -9.51
CA ALA A 64 -8.09 -1.00 -8.37
C ALA A 64 -7.24 -1.04 -7.08
N GLY A 65 -6.02 -1.56 -7.17
CA GLY A 65 -5.03 -1.52 -6.08
C GLY A 65 -4.69 -0.08 -5.68
N ALA A 66 -4.40 0.80 -6.65
CA ALA A 66 -4.12 2.21 -6.38
C ALA A 66 -5.30 2.94 -5.70
N CYS A 67 -6.54 2.68 -6.14
CA CYS A 67 -7.73 3.22 -5.49
C CYS A 67 -7.89 2.71 -4.06
N PHE A 68 -7.55 1.44 -3.82
CA PHE A 68 -7.56 0.86 -2.47
C PHE A 68 -6.50 1.50 -1.57
N ASP A 69 -5.30 1.71 -2.07
CA ASP A 69 -4.23 2.41 -1.35
C ASP A 69 -4.64 3.85 -1.00
N LEU A 70 -5.28 4.56 -1.93
CA LEU A 70 -5.85 5.88 -1.67
C LEU A 70 -6.96 5.82 -0.60
N ALA A 71 -7.81 4.78 -0.61
CA ALA A 71 -8.82 4.60 0.41
C ALA A 71 -8.20 4.39 1.80
N ILE A 72 -7.12 3.61 1.90
CA ILE A 72 -6.38 3.42 3.16
C ILE A 72 -5.78 4.75 3.65
N LEU A 73 -5.05 5.44 2.78
CA LEU A 73 -4.40 6.71 3.15
C LEU A 73 -5.44 7.75 3.57
N THR A 74 -6.56 7.85 2.85
CA THR A 74 -7.62 8.79 3.20
C THR A 74 -8.33 8.38 4.49
N ALA A 75 -8.63 7.10 4.67
CA ALA A 75 -9.27 6.62 5.89
C ALA A 75 -8.43 6.89 7.14
N LEU A 76 -7.10 6.77 7.06
CA LEU A 76 -6.20 6.84 8.22
C LEU A 76 -5.54 8.22 8.43
N LEU A 77 -5.31 9.01 7.37
CA LEU A 77 -4.63 10.33 7.49
C LEU A 77 -5.59 11.51 7.65
N LEU A 78 -6.87 11.35 7.29
CA LEU A 78 -7.86 12.41 7.53
C LEU A 78 -8.18 12.54 9.02
N PRO A 79 -8.79 13.67 9.47
CA PRO A 79 -9.06 13.94 10.88
C PRO A 79 -9.91 12.88 11.59
N TRP A 80 -10.64 12.04 10.85
CA TRP A 80 -11.42 10.92 11.39
C TRP A 80 -10.62 9.62 11.51
N GLY A 81 -9.36 9.58 11.11
CA GLY A 81 -8.53 8.36 11.12
C GLY A 81 -8.43 7.72 12.49
N ASN A 82 -8.38 8.53 13.56
CA ASN A 82 -8.42 8.02 14.93
C ASN A 82 -9.69 7.23 15.23
N ARG A 83 -10.85 7.65 14.68
CA ARG A 83 -12.11 6.89 14.82
C ARG A 83 -12.08 5.60 14.04
N VAL A 84 -11.44 5.59 12.86
CA VAL A 84 -11.27 4.36 12.07
C VAL A 84 -10.42 3.35 12.84
N VAL A 85 -9.31 3.81 13.44
CA VAL A 85 -8.46 2.95 14.27
C VAL A 85 -9.23 2.45 15.50
N GLU A 86 -10.00 3.30 16.17
CA GLU A 86 -10.83 2.92 17.32
C GLU A 86 -11.94 1.91 16.95
N LEU A 87 -12.61 2.07 15.81
CA LEU A 87 -13.68 1.18 15.36
C LEU A 87 -13.18 -0.20 14.91
N LEU A 88 -11.92 -0.28 14.50
CA LEU A 88 -11.32 -1.47 13.89
C LEU A 88 -10.38 -2.22 14.85
N SER A 89 -10.08 -1.66 16.03
CA SER A 89 -9.26 -2.30 17.07
C SER A 89 -10.12 -2.96 18.14
#